data_AF-A0A5K0W180-F1
#
_entry.id   AF-A0A5K0W180-F1
#
_cell.length_a   1.000
_cell.length_b   1.000
_cell.length_c   1.000
_cell.angle_alpha   90.00
_cell.angle_beta   90.00
_cell.angle_gamma   90.00
#
_symmetry.space_group_name_H-M   'P 1'
#
loop_
_entity.id
_entity.type
_entity.pdbx_description
1 polymer ?
#
loop_
_entity_poly.entity_id
_entity_poly.type
_entity_poly.pdbx_seq_one_letter_code
_entity_poly.pdbx_strand_id
1 'polypeptide(L)' 'ARKQGHASRLHQEARKENGGPDLPFYRLRYIMAATDNFSESNKLGQGGFGPVYR' A
#
# COMPACT_ATOMS: atom_id res chain seq x y z
N ALA A 1 -12.17 2.15 31.41
CA ALA A 1 -11.17 3.19 31.08
C ALA A 1 -10.95 3.21 29.56
N ARG A 2 -10.96 4.40 28.93
CA ARG A 2 -10.55 4.62 27.52
C ARG A 2 -9.05 4.25 27.37
N LYS A 3 -8.50 3.83 26.23
CA LYS A 3 -8.30 4.61 24.99
C LYS A 3 -7.92 3.64 23.84
N GLN A 4 -8.60 3.70 22.70
CA GLN A 4 -8.04 4.16 21.40
C GLN A 4 -6.61 3.66 21.11
N GLY A 5 -6.49 2.62 20.30
CA GLY A 5 -5.25 2.25 19.62
C GLY A 5 -5.26 2.86 18.21
N HIS A 6 -4.42 3.89 18.03
CA HIS A 6 -4.27 4.75 16.87
C HIS A 6 -4.29 4.06 15.49
N ALA A 7 -5.39 4.21 14.76
CA ALA A 7 -5.42 4.16 13.29
C ALA A 7 -4.89 5.49 12.69
N SER A 8 -3.76 5.99 13.18
CA SER A 8 -3.19 7.24 12.67
C SER A 8 -1.67 7.21 12.66
N ARG A 9 -1.14 7.59 11.49
CA ARG A 9 0.26 7.88 11.16
C ARG A 9 1.09 6.71 10.63
N LEU A 10 0.81 6.34 9.39
CA LEU A 10 1.87 5.96 8.46
C LEU A 10 2.09 7.11 7.49
N HIS A 11 2.79 8.15 7.95
CA HIS A 11 3.53 9.03 7.06
C HIS A 11 4.99 8.88 7.46
N GLN A 12 5.67 7.97 6.76
CA GLN A 12 7.12 7.90 6.82
C GLN A 12 7.61 8.94 5.82
N GLU A 13 8.23 10.00 6.31
CA GLU A 13 8.87 11.04 5.49
C GLU A 13 9.85 10.34 4.54
N ALA A 14 9.45 10.20 3.28
CA ALA A 14 10.35 9.75 2.25
C ALA A 14 11.44 10.80 2.10
N ARG A 15 12.70 10.38 2.13
CA ARG A 15 13.85 11.24 1.85
C ARG A 15 13.56 12.00 0.55
N LYS A 16 13.42 13.32 0.64
CA LYS A 16 13.39 14.20 -0.52
C LYS A 16 14.76 14.18 -1.17
N GLU A 17 15.03 13.17 -2.00
CA GLU A 17 16.04 13.29 -3.04
C GLU A 17 15.32 13.45 -4.39
N ASN A 18 15.43 14.67 -4.90
CA ASN A 18 15.11 15.11 -6.27
C ASN A 18 13.64 15.03 -6.73
N GLY A 19 12.88 16.08 -6.42
CA GLY A 19 11.86 16.67 -7.32
C GLY A 19 10.66 15.82 -7.76
N GLY A 20 10.52 14.58 -7.25
CA GLY A 20 9.40 13.71 -7.58
C GLY A 20 8.07 14.21 -7.00
N PRO A 21 6.93 13.83 -7.61
CA PRO A 21 5.61 14.15 -7.07
C PRO A 21 5.47 13.61 -5.63
N ASP A 22 4.71 14.33 -4.80
CA ASP A 22 4.39 13.97 -3.41
C ASP A 22 3.47 12.72 -3.40
N LEU A 23 4.06 11.57 -3.69
CA LEU A 23 3.39 10.28 -3.71
C LEU A 23 3.59 9.57 -2.36
N PRO A 24 2.52 9.03 -1.76
CA PRO A 24 2.67 8.25 -0.54
C PRO A 24 3.50 6.99 -0.81
N PHE A 25 4.55 6.79 -0.02
CA PHE A 25 5.34 5.58 -0.05
C PHE A 25 4.73 4.52 0.86
N TYR A 26 4.50 3.33 0.30
CA TYR A 26 4.05 2.17 1.06
C TYR A 26 5.15 1.12 1.13
N ARG A 27 5.32 0.51 2.30
CA ARG A 27 6.20 -0.65 2.45
C ARG A 27 5.55 -1.88 1.83
N LEU A 28 6.35 -2.70 1.15
CA LEU A 28 5.87 -3.90 0.45
C LEU A 28 5.00 -4.81 1.32
N ARG A 29 5.34 -4.98 2.61
CA ARG A 29 4.55 -5.77 3.56
C ARG A 29 3.08 -5.34 3.66
N TYR A 30 2.78 -4.04 3.50
CA TYR A 30 1.42 -3.54 3.56
C TYR A 30 0.66 -3.89 2.28
N ILE A 31 1.34 -3.83 1.14
CA ILE A 31 0.78 -4.24 -0.15
C ILE A 31 0.47 -5.75 -0.10
N MET A 32 1.42 -6.57 0.35
CA MET A 32 1.24 -8.01 0.50
C MET A 32 0.08 -8.35 1.45
N ALA A 33 -0.04 -7.65 2.58
CA ALA A 33 -1.14 -7.86 3.51
C ALA A 33 -2.50 -7.47 2.89
N ALA A 34 -2.55 -6.40 2.10
CA ALA A 34 -3.78 -5.96 1.45
C ALA A 34 -4.23 -6.93 0.35
N THR A 35 -3.29 -7.44 -0.45
CA THR A 35 -3.59 -8.34 -1.58
C THR A 35 -3.64 -9.82 -1.20
N ASP A 36 -3.50 -10.16 0.09
CA ASP A 36 -3.29 -11.54 0.57
C ASP A 36 -2.18 -12.25 -0.21
N ASN A 37 -0.99 -11.64 -0.18
CA ASN A 37 0.20 -12.09 -0.90
C ASN A 37 -0.04 -12.30 -2.40
N PHE A 38 -0.80 -11.40 -3.04
CA PHE A 38 -1.19 -11.48 -4.44
C PHE A 38 -1.97 -12.76 -4.79
N SER A 39 -2.82 -13.22 -3.86
CA SER A 39 -3.71 -14.37 -4.08
C SER A 39 -4.59 -14.17 -5.31
N GLU A 40 -4.78 -15.24 -6.08
CA GLU A 40 -5.70 -15.25 -7.23
C GLU A 40 -7.15 -14.92 -6.82
N SER A 41 -7.55 -15.22 -5.58
CA SER A 41 -8.88 -14.85 -5.06
C SER A 41 -9.10 -13.34 -4.98
N ASN A 42 -8.02 -12.56 -4.93
CA ASN A 42 -8.05 -11.10 -4.92
C ASN A 42 -7.75 -10.49 -6.30
N LYS A 43 -7.46 -11.29 -7.33
CA LYS A 43 -7.27 -10.78 -8.68
C LYS A 43 -8.62 -10.32 -9.25
N LEU A 44 -8.68 -9.05 -9.64
CA LEU A 44 -9.81 -8.45 -10.32
C LEU A 44 -9.78 -8.72 -11.84
N GLY A 45 -8.58 -8.87 -12.41
CA GLY A 45 -8.40 -9.20 -13.82
C GLY A 45 -6.96 -9.01 -14.28
N GLN A 46 -6.70 -9.30 -15.55
CA GLN A 46 -5.43 -9.09 -16.21
C GLN A 46 -5.63 -8.61 -17.65
N GLY A 47 -4.86 -7.60 -18.06
CA GLY A 47 -4.87 -7.07 -19.43
C GLY A 47 -3.49 -6.54 -19.82
N GLY A 48 -3.44 -5.60 -20.78
CA GLY A 48 -2.19 -4.98 -21.24
C GLY A 48 -1.41 -4.21 -20.16
N PHE A 49 -2.07 -3.90 -19.04
CA PHE A 49 -1.46 -3.26 -17.86
C PHE A 49 -0.90 -4.26 -16.83
N GLY A 50 -1.07 -5.56 -17.06
CA GLY A 50 -0.75 -6.61 -16.09
C GLY A 50 -1.93 -6.97 -15.17
N PRO A 51 -1.68 -7.73 -14.09
CA PRO A 51 -2.70 -8.15 -13.14
C PRO A 51 -3.11 -7.02 -12.18
N VAL A 52 -4.40 -6.94 -11.87
CA VAL A 52 -4.98 -5.99 -10.93
C VAL A 52 -5.54 -6.76 -9.74
N TYR A 53 -5.20 -6.33 -8.52
CA TYR A 53 -5.66 -6.94 -7.26
C TYR A 53 -6.49 -5.94 -6.46
N ARG A 54 -7.49 -6.43 -5.73
CA ARG A 54 -8.28 -5.65 -4.76
C ARG A 54 -7.60 -5.51 -3.42
#